data_AF-A0A2Z6PJZ7-F1
#
_entry.id   AF-A0A2Z6PJZ7-F1
#
_cell.length_a   1.000
_cell.length_b   1.000
_cell.length_c   1.000
_cell.angle_alpha   90.00
_cell.angle_beta   90.00
_cell.angle_gamma   90.00
#
_symmetry.space_group_name_H-M   'P 1'
#
loop_
_entity.id
_entity.type
_entity.pdbx_description
1 polymer ?
#
loop_
_entity_poly.entity_id
_entity_poly.type
_entity_poly.pdbx_seq_one_letter_code
_entity_poly.pdbx_strand_id
1 'polypeptide(L)'
;IGNSEKQLWGLIHSKGILHSDAQDLYHKIRTSYERVILNNYTYAELQDVEYSLWKLHYKHIDEFRKIIKKSSGDVESNKVGTTQTGVVQRSTSNPFKLFKLFLSDASEFYQNLIVKLRKHCGVSEEALFRKKGWIFNSAEPEVKLKCKYLCHRCLVCMGDLARYKEQCENPDTQNHNWSVAATHYLEATRIWPNSGNPQNQLAVLATYIGDEFLALYHCVRSLAVKEPFPDAWNNLILLFEKNRSSPLQYVSGEVCFDLFKRSGRISEEKKPQLKDDCANYIKVEGGSNHFTDTKLWSLMVRMISFLFITSSQIKSFMFTYP
;
A
#
# COMPACT_ATOMS: atom_id res chain seq x y z
N ILE A 1 12.26 22.94 14.39
CA ILE A 1 12.58 22.44 13.03
C ILE A 1 11.88 23.25 11.93
N GLY A 2 10.55 23.41 11.95
CA GLY A 2 9.77 24.01 10.85
C GLY A 2 10.20 25.37 10.27
N ASN A 3 10.96 26.22 10.98
CA ASN A 3 11.54 27.43 10.36
C ASN A 3 12.59 27.07 9.27
N SER A 4 13.44 26.08 9.56
CA SER A 4 14.41 25.57 8.59
C SER A 4 13.72 24.89 7.41
N GLU A 5 12.57 24.25 7.60
CA GLU A 5 11.77 23.77 6.46
C GLU A 5 11.29 24.92 5.56
N LYS A 6 10.77 26.02 6.13
CA LYS A 6 10.39 27.20 5.34
C LYS A 6 11.57 27.74 4.52
N GLN A 7 12.77 27.78 5.12
CA GLN A 7 14.01 28.16 4.44
C GLN A 7 14.38 27.17 3.31
N LEU A 8 14.23 25.86 3.55
CA LEU A 8 14.47 24.81 2.55
C LEU A 8 13.54 24.95 1.35
N TRP A 9 12.23 25.14 1.57
CA TRP A 9 11.29 25.37 0.47
C TRP A 9 11.61 26.69 -0.25
N GLY A 10 12.02 27.74 0.45
CA GLY A 10 12.51 28.98 -0.18
C GLY A 10 13.73 28.77 -1.10
N LEU A 11 14.72 27.98 -0.66
CA LEU A 11 15.89 27.61 -1.45
C LEU A 11 15.52 26.72 -2.65
N ILE A 12 14.63 25.75 -2.49
CA ILE A 12 14.21 24.87 -3.58
C ILE A 12 13.45 25.65 -4.67
N HIS A 13 12.57 26.59 -4.32
CA HIS A 13 11.88 27.42 -5.31
C HIS A 13 12.79 28.44 -6.02
N SER A 14 13.88 28.90 -5.37
CA SER A 14 14.76 29.94 -5.93
C SER A 14 16.02 29.42 -6.61
N LYS A 15 16.54 28.26 -6.18
CA LYS A 15 17.78 27.64 -6.69
C LYS A 15 17.61 26.21 -7.23
N GLY A 16 16.45 25.58 -7.00
CA GLY A 16 16.18 24.18 -7.36
C GLY A 16 16.67 23.17 -6.32
N ILE A 17 16.04 21.98 -6.32
CA ILE A 17 16.33 20.85 -5.41
C ILE A 17 17.75 20.25 -5.57
N LEU A 18 18.44 20.58 -6.67
CA LEU A 18 19.79 20.08 -6.98
C LEU A 18 20.90 21.02 -6.51
N HIS A 19 20.59 22.17 -5.93
CA HIS A 19 21.58 23.08 -5.38
C HIS A 19 22.12 22.57 -4.04
N SER A 20 23.45 22.68 -3.81
CA SER A 20 24.14 22.25 -2.59
C SER A 20 23.42 22.71 -1.31
N ASP A 21 23.20 24.01 -1.16
CA ASP A 21 22.54 24.61 0.02
C ASP A 21 21.18 23.97 0.36
N ALA A 22 20.42 23.53 -0.65
CA ALA A 22 19.14 22.86 -0.45
C ALA A 22 19.32 21.42 0.03
N GLN A 23 20.28 20.69 -0.55
CA GLN A 23 20.63 19.33 -0.13
C GLN A 23 21.22 19.32 1.29
N ASP A 24 22.19 20.20 1.57
CA ASP A 24 22.80 20.36 2.89
C ASP A 24 21.76 20.72 3.97
N LEU A 25 20.85 21.65 3.66
CA LEU A 25 19.78 22.03 4.59
C LEU A 25 18.76 20.90 4.78
N TYR A 26 18.40 20.15 3.73
CA TYR A 26 17.56 18.96 3.83
C TYR A 26 18.20 17.91 4.75
N HIS A 27 19.47 17.55 4.56
CA HIS A 27 20.17 16.58 5.42
C HIS A 27 20.30 17.08 6.87
N LYS A 28 20.55 18.38 7.08
CA LYS A 28 20.57 19.02 8.41
C LYS A 28 19.21 18.98 9.12
N ILE A 29 18.11 19.15 8.38
CA ILE A 29 16.74 19.03 8.91
C ILE A 29 16.40 17.57 9.22
N ARG A 30 16.73 16.63 8.33
CA ARG A 30 16.55 15.18 8.56
C ARG A 30 17.30 14.70 9.82
N THR A 31 18.54 15.15 10.00
CA THR A 31 19.37 14.87 11.18
C THR A 31 18.79 15.51 12.45
N SER A 32 18.11 16.66 12.33
CA SER A 32 17.39 17.29 13.44
C SER A 32 16.16 16.49 13.85
N TYR A 33 15.40 15.95 12.88
CA TYR A 33 14.29 15.04 13.15
C TYR A 33 14.75 13.73 13.80
N GLU A 34 15.83 13.10 13.30
CA GLU A 34 16.42 11.90 13.93
C GLU A 34 16.79 12.15 15.40
N ARG A 35 17.45 13.28 15.70
CA ARG A 35 17.82 13.64 17.08
C ARG A 35 16.59 13.80 17.98
N VAL A 36 15.51 14.40 17.48
CA VAL A 36 14.25 14.51 18.23
C VAL A 36 13.65 13.12 18.47
N ILE A 37 13.53 12.28 17.45
CA ILE A 37 12.96 10.92 17.55
C ILE A 37 13.69 10.04 18.59
N LEU A 38 15.01 10.21 18.74
CA LEU A 38 15.81 9.46 19.71
C LEU A 38 15.76 10.03 21.14
N ASN A 39 15.35 11.29 21.34
CA ASN A 39 15.45 12.01 22.62
C ASN A 39 14.19 11.88 23.52
N ASN A 40 13.75 10.66 23.84
CA ASN A 40 12.84 10.36 24.97
C ASN A 40 11.50 11.12 25.07
N TYR A 41 10.94 11.62 23.98
CA TYR A 41 9.64 12.32 23.95
C TYR A 41 8.43 11.45 24.37
N THR A 42 7.28 12.08 24.63
CA THR A 42 6.01 11.37 24.85
C THR A 42 5.53 10.67 23.58
N TYR A 43 4.61 9.72 23.72
CA TYR A 43 4.09 8.97 22.57
C TYR A 43 3.40 9.86 21.53
N ALA A 44 2.65 10.89 21.96
CA ALA A 44 1.93 11.79 21.06
C ALA A 44 2.89 12.67 20.22
N GLU A 45 3.87 13.30 20.86
CA GLU A 45 4.88 14.12 20.17
C GLU A 45 5.65 13.31 19.12
N LEU A 46 5.92 12.03 19.39
CA LEU A 46 6.59 11.13 18.44
C LEU A 46 5.75 10.85 17.18
N GLN A 47 4.42 10.93 17.24
CA GLN A 47 3.55 10.81 16.06
C GLN A 47 3.67 12.04 15.16
N ASP A 48 3.54 13.25 15.73
CA ASP A 48 3.69 14.51 14.99
C ASP A 48 5.09 14.66 14.37
N VAL A 49 6.13 14.22 15.10
CA VAL A 49 7.53 14.27 14.66
C VAL A 49 7.81 13.27 13.53
N GLU A 50 7.34 12.02 13.60
CA GLU A 50 7.55 11.05 12.51
C GLU A 50 6.74 11.42 11.26
N TYR A 51 5.49 11.87 11.43
CA TYR A 51 4.65 12.33 10.33
C TYR A 51 5.27 13.55 9.64
N SER A 52 5.81 14.50 10.40
CA SER A 52 6.52 15.66 9.84
C SER A 52 7.79 15.27 9.08
N LEU A 53 8.58 14.33 9.61
CA LEU A 53 9.74 13.77 8.91
C LEU A 53 9.33 13.09 7.60
N TRP A 54 8.30 12.25 7.59
CA TRP A 54 7.79 11.66 6.35
C TRP A 54 7.30 12.74 5.36
N LYS A 55 6.63 13.79 5.85
CA LYS A 55 6.16 14.92 5.02
C LYS A 55 7.30 15.71 4.37
N LEU A 56 8.46 15.81 5.01
CA LEU A 56 9.69 16.37 4.42
C LEU A 56 10.20 15.52 3.25
N HIS A 57 10.30 14.19 3.45
CA HIS A 57 10.68 13.23 2.41
C HIS A 57 9.67 13.24 1.24
N TYR A 58 8.37 13.19 1.54
CA TYR A 58 7.30 13.15 0.55
C TYR A 58 7.26 14.41 -0.34
N LYS A 59 7.49 15.59 0.23
CA LYS A 59 7.63 16.81 -0.56
C LYS A 59 8.86 16.78 -1.49
N HIS A 60 10.01 16.25 -1.05
CA HIS A 60 11.15 16.06 -1.95
C HIS A 60 10.83 15.11 -3.11
N ILE A 61 10.13 14.01 -2.82
CA ILE A 61 9.63 13.07 -3.82
C ILE A 61 8.76 13.77 -4.86
N ASP A 62 7.83 14.64 -4.45
CA ASP A 62 6.97 15.38 -5.38
C ASP A 62 7.71 16.45 -6.20
N GLU A 63 8.75 17.12 -5.66
CA GLU A 63 9.61 17.99 -6.46
C GLU A 63 10.43 17.22 -7.51
N PHE A 64 10.98 16.05 -7.17
CA PHE A 64 11.62 15.17 -8.16
C PHE A 64 10.64 14.71 -9.24
N ARG A 65 9.41 14.32 -8.87
CA ARG A 65 8.35 13.94 -9.82
C ARG A 65 7.98 15.09 -10.77
N LYS A 66 7.87 16.34 -10.28
CA LYS A 66 7.62 17.52 -11.12
C LYS A 66 8.73 17.74 -12.15
N ILE A 67 9.99 17.63 -11.74
CA ILE A 67 11.14 17.78 -12.63
C ILE A 67 11.14 16.67 -13.69
N ILE A 68 10.96 15.41 -13.28
CA ILE A 68 10.88 14.25 -14.18
C ILE A 68 9.76 14.43 -15.21
N LYS A 69 8.54 14.81 -14.78
CA LYS A 69 7.39 15.03 -15.68
C LYS A 69 7.63 16.18 -16.66
N LYS A 70 8.34 17.24 -16.26
CA LYS A 70 8.74 18.30 -17.19
C LYS A 70 9.75 17.76 -18.22
N SER A 71 10.80 17.09 -17.75
CA SER A 71 11.85 16.52 -18.63
C SER A 71 11.33 15.47 -19.61
N SER A 72 10.21 14.79 -19.36
CA SER A 72 9.56 13.94 -20.37
C SER A 72 8.71 14.74 -21.37
N GLY A 73 8.00 15.78 -20.94
CA GLY A 73 7.16 16.60 -21.83
C GLY A 73 7.96 17.43 -22.84
N ASP A 74 9.13 17.93 -22.45
CA ASP A 74 10.02 18.69 -23.33
C ASP A 74 10.65 17.83 -24.47
N VAL A 75 10.42 16.51 -24.49
CA VAL A 75 10.91 15.61 -25.56
C VAL A 75 9.93 15.54 -26.75
N GLU A 76 8.63 15.70 -26.53
CA GLU A 76 7.62 15.64 -27.60
C GLU A 76 7.53 16.95 -28.39
N SER A 77 7.74 18.10 -27.73
CA SER A 77 7.63 19.44 -28.33
C SER A 77 8.79 19.79 -29.26
N ASN A 78 10.00 19.26 -29.01
CA ASN A 78 11.23 19.63 -29.73
C ASN A 78 11.44 18.89 -31.07
N LYS A 79 10.38 18.41 -31.73
CA LYS A 79 10.45 17.76 -33.05
C LYS A 79 10.42 18.71 -34.26
N VAL A 80 10.42 20.03 -34.04
CA VAL A 80 10.55 21.05 -35.12
C VAL A 80 11.41 22.23 -34.61
N GLY A 81 12.45 22.61 -35.36
CA GLY A 81 13.12 23.92 -35.21
C GLY A 81 14.60 23.93 -34.78
N THR A 82 15.48 23.78 -35.78
CA THR A 82 16.76 24.51 -36.00
C THR A 82 17.69 24.90 -34.83
N THR A 83 18.98 24.59 -35.03
CA THR A 83 20.16 24.97 -34.23
C THR A 83 20.33 26.46 -33.88
N GLN A 84 20.88 26.75 -32.70
CA GLN A 84 22.17 27.48 -32.58
C GLN A 84 22.87 27.29 -31.22
N THR A 85 24.10 27.81 -31.12
CA THR A 85 25.14 27.49 -30.12
C THR A 85 25.04 28.23 -28.77
N GLY A 86 25.39 27.56 -27.66
CA GLY A 86 25.58 28.16 -26.32
C GLY A 86 26.49 27.31 -25.42
N VAL A 87 27.39 27.94 -24.66
CA VAL A 87 28.53 27.27 -23.99
C VAL A 87 28.20 26.69 -22.60
N VAL A 88 28.49 25.39 -22.45
CA VAL A 88 28.84 24.64 -21.21
C VAL A 88 28.06 24.94 -19.91
N GLN A 89 27.19 24.00 -19.56
CA GLN A 89 27.27 23.35 -18.24
C GLN A 89 26.90 21.86 -18.35
N ARG A 90 27.85 21.04 -18.81
CA ARG A 90 27.63 19.65 -19.23
C ARG A 90 27.68 18.64 -18.07
N SER A 91 26.86 18.87 -17.06
CA SER A 91 26.71 18.03 -15.86
C SER A 91 25.25 17.70 -15.54
N THR A 92 24.39 17.65 -16.56
CA THR A 92 23.00 17.16 -16.53
C THR A 92 22.95 15.66 -16.22
N SER A 93 23.21 15.34 -14.95
CA SER A 93 22.92 14.04 -14.37
C SER A 93 21.41 13.77 -14.48
N ASN A 94 21.07 12.65 -15.11
CA ASN A 94 19.68 12.29 -15.43
C ASN A 94 18.78 12.43 -14.18
N PRO A 95 17.69 13.23 -14.21
CA PRO A 95 16.78 13.42 -13.08
C PRO A 95 16.25 12.10 -12.48
N PHE A 96 15.99 11.09 -13.30
CA PHE A 96 15.60 9.75 -12.83
C PHE A 96 16.71 9.09 -11.99
N LYS A 97 17.99 9.23 -12.40
CA LYS A 97 19.15 8.70 -11.64
C LYS A 97 19.31 9.44 -10.31
N LEU A 98 19.15 10.76 -10.30
CA LEU A 98 19.21 11.57 -9.09
C LEU A 98 18.09 11.21 -8.11
N PHE A 99 16.86 11.00 -8.62
CA PHE A 99 15.74 10.57 -7.79
C PHE A 99 15.94 9.15 -7.23
N LYS A 100 16.44 8.20 -8.04
CA LYS A 100 16.81 6.84 -7.58
C LYS A 100 17.90 6.86 -6.50
N LEU A 101 18.86 7.79 -6.56
CA LEU A 101 19.85 8.01 -5.50
C LEU A 101 19.18 8.55 -4.23
N PHE A 102 18.37 9.61 -4.32
CA PHE A 102 17.61 10.17 -3.20
C PHE A 102 16.72 9.12 -2.50
N LEU A 103 15.98 8.31 -3.25
CA LEU A 103 15.14 7.24 -2.70
C LEU A 103 15.97 6.17 -1.96
N SER A 104 17.21 5.93 -2.40
CA SER A 104 18.10 4.95 -1.78
C SER A 104 18.73 5.50 -0.50
N ASP A 105 19.22 6.75 -0.49
CA ASP A 105 19.68 7.48 0.71
C ASP A 105 18.57 7.62 1.76
N ALA A 106 17.34 7.93 1.33
CA ALA A 106 16.18 7.97 2.23
C ALA A 106 15.87 6.59 2.84
N SER A 107 16.04 5.50 2.08
CA SER A 107 15.82 4.13 2.56
C SER A 107 16.90 3.71 3.57
N GLU A 108 18.16 3.98 3.26
CA GLU A 108 19.30 3.75 4.16
C GLU A 108 19.16 4.56 5.47
N PHE A 109 18.67 5.79 5.40
CA PHE A 109 18.37 6.60 6.57
C PHE A 109 17.34 5.92 7.49
N TYR A 110 16.20 5.44 6.96
CA TYR A 110 15.20 4.73 7.78
C TYR A 110 15.70 3.39 8.31
N GLN A 111 16.52 2.66 7.57
CA GLN A 111 17.17 1.43 8.04
C GLN A 111 18.11 1.72 9.22
N ASN A 112 18.96 2.74 9.11
CA ASN A 112 19.84 3.19 10.18
C ASN A 112 19.06 3.72 11.40
N LEU A 113 17.94 4.40 11.19
CA LEU A 113 17.07 4.88 12.27
C LEU A 113 16.45 3.70 13.05
N ILE A 114 16.01 2.62 12.38
CA ILE A 114 15.54 1.40 13.05
C ILE A 114 16.63 0.77 13.93
N VAL A 115 17.88 0.70 13.45
CA VAL A 115 19.02 0.17 14.24
C VAL A 115 19.29 1.04 15.47
N LYS A 116 19.30 2.37 15.31
CA LYS A 116 19.48 3.34 16.42
C LYS A 116 18.35 3.24 17.45
N LEU A 117 17.09 3.15 17.01
CA LEU A 117 15.92 2.98 17.87
C LEU A 117 15.98 1.69 18.69
N ARG A 118 16.25 0.56 18.03
CA ARG A 118 16.41 -0.75 18.70
C ARG A 118 17.50 -0.73 19.76
N LYS A 119 18.66 -0.14 19.45
CA LYS A 119 19.77 0.02 20.40
C LYS A 119 19.38 0.92 21.59
N HIS A 120 18.73 2.05 21.33
CA HIS A 120 18.31 2.99 22.38
C HIS A 120 17.25 2.39 23.31
N CYS A 121 16.32 1.59 22.78
CA CYS A 121 15.24 0.97 23.54
C CYS A 121 15.59 -0.42 24.11
N GLY A 122 16.81 -0.94 23.89
CA GLY A 122 17.25 -2.26 24.37
C GLY A 122 16.52 -3.45 23.74
N VAL A 123 16.06 -3.34 22.49
CA VAL A 123 15.19 -4.33 21.83
C VAL A 123 15.95 -5.14 20.77
N SER A 124 16.06 -6.46 20.97
CA SER A 124 16.61 -7.38 19.96
C SER A 124 15.69 -7.52 18.74
N GLU A 125 16.19 -8.12 17.65
CA GLU A 125 15.42 -8.29 16.41
C GLU A 125 14.14 -9.11 16.68
N GLU A 126 14.34 -10.28 17.29
CA GLU A 126 13.30 -11.24 17.64
C GLU A 126 12.31 -10.64 18.65
N ALA A 127 12.74 -9.68 19.49
CA ALA A 127 11.88 -9.02 20.47
C ALA A 127 10.92 -7.97 19.86
N LEU A 128 11.16 -7.49 18.64
CA LEU A 128 10.17 -6.73 17.86
C LEU A 128 9.10 -7.65 17.28
N PHE A 129 9.51 -8.72 16.61
CA PHE A 129 8.64 -9.63 15.84
C PHE A 129 7.91 -10.69 16.69
N ARG A 130 8.27 -10.85 17.97
CA ARG A 130 7.65 -11.83 18.86
C ARG A 130 6.16 -11.55 19.05
N LYS A 131 5.32 -12.26 18.28
CA LYS A 131 3.91 -12.47 18.64
C LYS A 131 3.86 -13.02 20.06
N LYS A 132 3.32 -12.23 20.99
CA LYS A 132 2.72 -12.80 22.20
C LYS A 132 1.58 -13.70 21.70
N GLY A 133 1.47 -14.93 22.21
CA GLY A 133 0.25 -15.72 22.04
C GLY A 133 -0.93 -14.99 22.70
N TRP A 134 -2.13 -15.57 22.65
CA TRP A 134 -3.35 -14.99 23.23
C TRP A 134 -3.32 -14.84 24.78
N ILE A 135 -2.17 -15.07 25.41
CA ILE A 135 -1.90 -14.98 26.86
C ILE A 135 -1.39 -13.57 27.18
N PHE A 136 -2.30 -12.70 27.64
CA PHE A 136 -2.05 -11.27 27.95
C PHE A 136 -1.31 -11.02 29.29
N ASN A 137 -0.32 -11.84 29.64
CA ASN A 137 0.38 -11.71 30.93
C ASN A 137 1.58 -10.75 30.83
N SER A 138 1.61 -9.74 31.72
CA SER A 138 2.45 -8.51 31.67
C SER A 138 1.99 -7.47 30.63
N ALA A 139 1.97 -6.21 31.08
CA ALA A 139 2.08 -5.05 30.20
C ALA A 139 3.44 -5.06 29.48
N GLU A 140 3.52 -4.42 28.31
CA GLU A 140 4.78 -4.18 27.61
C GLU A 140 5.33 -2.79 28.00
N PRO A 141 6.62 -2.64 28.34
CA PRO A 141 7.16 -1.35 28.76
C PRO A 141 6.94 -0.25 27.70
N GLU A 142 6.60 0.96 28.15
CA GLU A 142 6.27 2.10 27.26
C GLU A 142 7.38 2.37 26.23
N VAL A 143 8.65 2.28 26.65
CA VAL A 143 9.83 2.40 25.78
C VAL A 143 9.82 1.38 24.63
N LYS A 144 9.40 0.14 24.91
CA LYS A 144 9.30 -0.93 23.90
C LYS A 144 8.09 -0.76 22.99
N LEU A 145 6.98 -0.21 23.50
CA LEU A 145 5.82 0.16 22.70
C LEU A 145 6.17 1.32 21.73
N LYS A 146 6.84 2.38 22.22
CA LYS A 146 7.40 3.47 21.40
C LYS A 146 8.37 2.95 20.34
N CYS A 147 9.27 2.03 20.71
CA CYS A 147 10.20 1.40 19.76
C CYS A 147 9.44 0.67 18.63
N LYS A 148 8.45 -0.17 18.96
CA LYS A 148 7.62 -0.86 17.97
C LYS A 148 6.88 0.12 17.07
N TYR A 149 6.26 1.15 17.66
CA TYR A 149 5.57 2.19 16.89
C TYR A 149 6.51 2.84 15.88
N LEU A 150 7.64 3.39 16.32
CA LEU A 150 8.59 4.09 15.44
C LEU A 150 9.18 3.14 14.38
N CYS A 151 9.51 1.89 14.73
CA CYS A 151 9.97 0.90 13.75
C CYS A 151 8.91 0.57 12.68
N HIS A 152 7.62 0.45 13.04
CA HIS A 152 6.57 0.20 12.04
C HIS A 152 6.37 1.40 11.10
N ARG A 153 6.45 2.63 11.62
CA ARG A 153 6.36 3.85 10.80
C ARG A 153 7.55 3.96 9.84
N CYS A 154 8.77 3.66 10.29
CA CYS A 154 9.95 3.56 9.43
C CYS A 154 9.78 2.48 8.33
N LEU A 155 9.22 1.31 8.66
CA LEU A 155 8.93 0.25 7.69
C LEU A 155 7.87 0.65 6.65
N VAL A 156 6.80 1.36 7.05
CA VAL A 156 5.86 1.95 6.08
C VAL A 156 6.59 2.89 5.13
N CYS A 157 7.42 3.81 5.66
CA CYS A 157 8.17 4.75 4.83
C CYS A 157 9.13 4.04 3.86
N MET A 158 9.83 2.97 4.28
CA MET A 158 10.68 2.17 3.39
C MET A 158 9.87 1.40 2.34
N GLY A 159 8.68 0.91 2.68
CA GLY A 159 7.76 0.31 1.71
C GLY A 159 7.29 1.31 0.65
N ASP A 160 6.99 2.56 1.05
CA ASP A 160 6.64 3.65 0.15
C ASP A 160 7.82 4.03 -0.76
N LEU A 161 9.02 4.18 -0.19
CA LEU A 161 10.25 4.48 -0.95
C LEU A 161 10.59 3.37 -1.97
N ALA A 162 10.47 2.09 -1.57
CA ALA A 162 10.65 0.95 -2.47
C ALA A 162 9.61 0.95 -3.61
N ARG A 163 8.34 1.23 -3.30
CA ARG A 163 7.27 1.35 -4.29
C ARG A 163 7.54 2.49 -5.29
N TYR A 164 7.97 3.66 -4.83
CA TYR A 164 8.28 4.79 -5.70
C TYR A 164 9.56 4.56 -6.53
N LYS A 165 10.50 3.77 -6.02
CA LYS A 165 11.71 3.36 -6.76
C LYS A 165 11.33 2.44 -7.92
N GLU A 166 10.55 1.39 -7.64
CA GLU A 166 10.05 0.45 -8.65
C GLU A 166 9.25 1.17 -9.77
N GLN A 167 8.40 2.13 -9.40
CA GLN A 167 7.65 2.99 -10.35
C GLN A 167 8.55 3.85 -11.28
N CYS A 168 9.79 4.16 -10.88
CA CYS A 168 10.71 4.98 -11.66
C CYS A 168 11.78 4.17 -12.41
N GLU A 169 11.95 2.89 -12.11
CA GLU A 169 12.89 2.01 -12.82
C GLU A 169 12.26 1.32 -14.03
N ASN A 170 10.95 1.06 -13.98
CA ASN A 170 10.28 0.09 -14.85
C ASN A 170 8.97 0.60 -15.55
N PRO A 171 8.83 1.89 -15.94
CA PRO A 171 7.52 2.47 -16.32
C PRO A 171 6.82 1.80 -17.53
N ASP A 172 7.59 1.25 -18.47
CA ASP A 172 7.06 0.61 -19.68
C ASP A 172 6.89 -0.92 -19.56
N THR A 173 7.33 -1.52 -18.45
CA THR A 173 7.30 -2.98 -18.26
C THR A 173 6.12 -3.41 -17.38
N GLN A 174 5.31 -4.33 -17.88
CA GLN A 174 4.15 -4.88 -17.14
C GLN A 174 4.53 -5.69 -15.88
N ASN A 175 5.81 -6.04 -15.71
CA ASN A 175 6.31 -6.95 -14.67
C ASN A 175 7.07 -6.22 -13.55
N HIS A 176 6.44 -5.23 -12.91
CA HIS A 176 6.99 -4.55 -11.74
C HIS A 176 7.23 -5.48 -10.54
N ASN A 177 8.39 -5.37 -9.88
CA ASN A 177 8.75 -6.20 -8.73
C ASN A 177 8.40 -5.57 -7.37
N TRP A 178 7.12 -5.61 -7.00
CA TRP A 178 6.63 -5.06 -5.73
C TRP A 178 7.07 -5.78 -4.45
N SER A 179 7.85 -6.87 -4.54
CA SER A 179 8.16 -7.75 -3.41
C SER A 179 8.87 -7.06 -2.24
N VAL A 180 9.78 -6.11 -2.53
CA VAL A 180 10.50 -5.34 -1.50
C VAL A 180 9.54 -4.44 -0.71
N ALA A 181 8.65 -3.73 -1.41
CA ALA A 181 7.64 -2.89 -0.77
C ALA A 181 6.65 -3.73 0.05
N ALA A 182 6.16 -4.85 -0.52
CA ALA A 182 5.27 -5.78 0.17
C ALA A 182 5.90 -6.34 1.46
N THR A 183 7.19 -6.71 1.41
CA THR A 183 7.94 -7.20 2.57
C THR A 183 7.93 -6.18 3.70
N HIS A 184 8.27 -4.91 3.41
CA HIS A 184 8.28 -3.86 4.42
C HIS A 184 6.89 -3.63 5.06
N TYR A 185 5.81 -3.63 4.27
CA TYR A 185 4.44 -3.50 4.82
C TYR A 185 3.99 -4.73 5.62
N LEU A 186 4.43 -5.94 5.25
CA LEU A 186 4.16 -7.17 6.00
C LEU A 186 4.90 -7.17 7.34
N GLU A 187 6.16 -6.72 7.38
CA GLU A 187 6.88 -6.55 8.65
C GLU A 187 6.28 -5.43 9.53
N ALA A 188 5.87 -4.30 8.94
CA ALA A 188 5.14 -3.26 9.66
C ALA A 188 3.84 -3.80 10.29
N THR A 189 3.08 -4.62 9.54
CA THR A 189 1.87 -5.30 10.03
C THR A 189 2.18 -6.24 11.21
N ARG A 190 3.32 -6.94 11.19
CA ARG A 190 3.72 -7.86 12.27
C ARG A 190 4.14 -7.15 13.55
N ILE A 191 4.84 -6.01 13.42
CA ILE A 191 5.29 -5.19 14.56
C ILE A 191 4.14 -4.40 15.19
N TRP A 192 3.25 -3.83 14.39
CA TRP A 192 2.16 -2.97 14.85
C TRP A 192 0.81 -3.34 14.19
N PRO A 193 0.18 -4.47 14.60
CA PRO A 193 -1.06 -4.96 13.99
C PRO A 193 -2.30 -4.12 14.29
N ASN A 194 -2.18 -3.03 15.07
CA ASN A 194 -3.27 -2.09 15.33
C ASN A 194 -3.54 -1.16 14.13
N SER A 195 -2.52 -0.81 13.34
CA SER A 195 -2.64 0.21 12.29
C SER A 195 -3.16 -0.37 10.97
N GLY A 196 -4.13 0.31 10.38
CA GLY A 196 -4.65 0.01 9.05
C GLY A 196 -3.68 0.42 7.93
N ASN A 197 -2.74 1.33 8.18
CA ASN A 197 -1.91 1.92 7.12
C ASN A 197 -1.12 0.86 6.32
N PRO A 198 -0.36 -0.08 6.94
CA PRO A 198 0.36 -1.11 6.19
C PRO A 198 -0.57 -2.01 5.36
N GLN A 199 -1.79 -2.27 5.85
CA GLN A 199 -2.80 -3.02 5.10
C GLN A 199 -3.31 -2.21 3.89
N ASN A 200 -3.54 -0.90 4.04
CA ASN A 200 -3.92 -0.05 2.90
C ASN A 200 -2.83 -0.04 1.81
N GLN A 201 -1.56 0.07 2.18
CA GLN A 201 -0.49 0.06 1.19
C GLN A 201 -0.35 -1.30 0.48
N LEU A 202 -0.62 -2.42 1.18
CA LEU A 202 -0.72 -3.75 0.56
C LEU A 202 -1.92 -3.86 -0.39
N ALA A 203 -3.07 -3.23 -0.09
CA ALA A 203 -4.19 -3.14 -1.03
C ALA A 203 -3.81 -2.37 -2.30
N VAL A 204 -3.03 -1.30 -2.18
CA VAL A 204 -2.52 -0.55 -3.34
C VAL A 204 -1.53 -1.38 -4.17
N LEU A 205 -0.67 -2.20 -3.55
CA LEU A 205 0.16 -3.13 -4.32
C LEU A 205 -0.67 -4.22 -5.02
N ALA A 206 -1.73 -4.72 -4.38
CA ALA A 206 -2.64 -5.69 -4.98
C ALA A 206 -3.37 -5.13 -6.21
N THR A 207 -3.80 -3.85 -6.20
CA THR A 207 -4.40 -3.22 -7.39
C THR A 207 -3.39 -2.99 -8.52
N TYR A 208 -2.09 -2.82 -8.21
CA TYR A 208 -1.03 -2.72 -9.23
C TYR A 208 -0.77 -4.05 -9.97
N ILE A 209 -0.97 -5.20 -9.31
CA ILE A 209 -0.88 -6.54 -9.95
C ILE A 209 -2.22 -7.06 -10.47
N GLY A 210 -3.30 -6.28 -10.35
CA GLY A 210 -4.64 -6.64 -10.82
C GLY A 210 -5.42 -7.61 -9.93
N ASP A 211 -4.93 -7.94 -8.73
CA ASP A 211 -5.64 -8.83 -7.81
C ASP A 211 -6.71 -8.08 -7.01
N GLU A 212 -7.93 -8.06 -7.55
CA GLU A 212 -9.07 -7.39 -6.94
C GLU A 212 -9.49 -8.00 -5.59
N PHE A 213 -9.23 -9.28 -5.35
CA PHE A 213 -9.66 -9.97 -4.12
C PHE A 213 -8.65 -9.80 -2.99
N LEU A 214 -7.35 -9.85 -3.29
CA LEU A 214 -6.29 -9.47 -2.35
C LEU A 214 -6.39 -7.98 -2.00
N ALA A 215 -6.75 -7.11 -2.96
CA ALA A 215 -7.04 -5.70 -2.70
C ALA A 215 -8.26 -5.54 -1.76
N LEU A 216 -9.37 -6.24 -2.02
CA LEU A 216 -10.55 -6.23 -1.15
C LEU A 216 -10.22 -6.71 0.27
N TYR A 217 -9.52 -7.84 0.40
CA TYR A 217 -9.06 -8.37 1.68
C TYR A 217 -8.23 -7.32 2.44
N HIS A 218 -7.25 -6.70 1.80
CA HIS A 218 -6.40 -5.71 2.46
C HIS A 218 -7.11 -4.39 2.80
N CYS A 219 -8.05 -3.92 1.96
CA CYS A 219 -8.93 -2.79 2.31
C CYS A 219 -9.79 -3.10 3.55
N VAL A 220 -10.46 -4.26 3.59
CA VAL A 220 -11.26 -4.68 4.75
C VAL A 220 -10.37 -4.86 5.99
N ARG A 221 -9.18 -5.44 5.85
CA ARG A 221 -8.19 -5.56 6.94
C ARG A 221 -7.64 -4.21 7.42
N SER A 222 -7.63 -3.19 6.57
CA SER A 222 -7.23 -1.82 6.92
C SER A 222 -8.30 -1.07 7.73
N LEU A 223 -9.57 -1.46 7.56
CA LEU A 223 -10.71 -0.94 8.32
C LEU A 223 -10.96 -1.72 9.62
N ALA A 224 -10.75 -3.05 9.61
CA ALA A 224 -11.03 -3.95 10.72
C ALA A 224 -9.88 -4.09 11.75
N VAL A 225 -9.34 -2.95 12.21
CA VAL A 225 -8.25 -2.87 13.20
C VAL A 225 -8.48 -1.70 14.18
N LYS A 226 -7.64 -1.56 15.22
CA LYS A 226 -7.85 -0.56 16.29
C LYS A 226 -7.60 0.89 15.84
N GLU A 227 -6.73 1.08 14.86
CA GLU A 227 -6.37 2.37 14.29
C GLU A 227 -6.63 2.30 12.76
N PRO A 228 -7.90 2.36 12.30
CA PRO A 228 -8.25 2.24 10.89
C PRO A 228 -7.58 3.32 10.03
N PHE A 229 -7.23 2.98 8.78
CA PHE A 229 -6.69 3.99 7.88
C PHE A 229 -7.81 4.78 7.19
N PRO A 230 -7.86 6.12 7.27
CA PRO A 230 -9.01 6.90 6.78
C PRO A 230 -9.35 6.65 5.30
N ASP A 231 -8.35 6.61 4.42
CA ASP A 231 -8.58 6.49 2.98
C ASP A 231 -8.95 5.06 2.53
N ALA A 232 -8.85 4.06 3.42
CA ALA A 232 -9.16 2.66 3.07
C ALA A 232 -10.63 2.46 2.66
N TRP A 233 -11.54 3.29 3.17
CA TRP A 233 -12.95 3.29 2.74
C TRP A 233 -13.11 3.80 1.30
N ASN A 234 -12.38 4.86 0.94
CA ASN A 234 -12.38 5.41 -0.42
C ASN A 234 -11.75 4.41 -1.41
N ASN A 235 -10.65 3.77 -1.02
CA ASN A 235 -10.00 2.72 -1.81
C ASN A 235 -10.90 1.48 -2.00
N LEU A 236 -11.72 1.13 -1.00
CA LEU A 236 -12.72 0.07 -1.09
C LEU A 236 -13.85 0.44 -2.09
N ILE A 237 -14.35 1.68 -2.05
CA ILE A 237 -15.36 2.17 -3.02
C ILE A 237 -14.80 2.13 -4.44
N LEU A 238 -13.62 2.69 -4.69
CA LEU A 238 -13.00 2.72 -6.02
C LEU A 238 -12.77 1.32 -6.59
N LEU A 239 -12.40 0.35 -5.75
CA LEU A 239 -12.29 -1.06 -6.13
C LEU A 239 -13.64 -1.65 -6.55
N PHE A 240 -14.69 -1.40 -5.77
CA PHE A 240 -16.05 -1.85 -6.09
C PHE A 240 -16.62 -1.20 -7.35
N GLU A 241 -16.36 0.08 -7.59
CA GLU A 241 -16.78 0.79 -8.81
C GLU A 241 -16.06 0.25 -10.05
N LYS A 242 -14.74 0.06 -9.97
CA LYS A 242 -13.92 -0.57 -11.03
C LYS A 242 -14.46 -1.96 -11.36
N ASN A 243 -14.61 -2.83 -10.37
CA ASN A 243 -15.14 -4.18 -10.56
C ASN A 243 -16.57 -4.17 -11.15
N ARG A 244 -17.43 -3.23 -10.75
CA ARG A 244 -18.78 -3.08 -11.32
C ARG A 244 -18.76 -2.66 -12.80
N SER A 245 -17.85 -1.77 -13.18
CA SER A 245 -17.67 -1.30 -14.57
C SER A 245 -17.03 -2.33 -15.49
N SER A 246 -16.24 -3.26 -14.95
CA SER A 246 -15.64 -4.37 -15.69
C SER A 246 -16.72 -5.28 -16.30
N PRO A 247 -16.67 -5.59 -17.61
CA PRO A 247 -17.59 -6.53 -18.24
C PRO A 247 -17.35 -7.96 -17.75
N LEU A 248 -18.30 -8.51 -16.99
CA LEU A 248 -18.39 -9.96 -16.81
C LEU A 248 -19.02 -10.57 -18.06
N GLN A 249 -18.29 -11.47 -18.72
CA GLN A 249 -18.89 -12.40 -19.68
C GLN A 249 -19.92 -13.26 -18.94
N TYR A 250 -21.17 -13.16 -19.36
CA TYR A 250 -22.30 -13.80 -18.68
C TYR A 250 -22.24 -15.32 -18.90
N VAL A 251 -21.69 -16.06 -17.95
CA VAL A 251 -21.71 -17.54 -17.97
C VAL A 251 -23.12 -17.98 -17.59
N SER A 252 -23.99 -18.11 -18.59
CA SER A 252 -25.36 -18.60 -18.46
C SER A 252 -25.39 -20.10 -18.17
N GLY A 253 -25.05 -20.48 -16.95
CA GLY A 253 -25.35 -21.78 -16.36
C GLY A 253 -26.05 -21.58 -15.02
N GLU A 254 -27.10 -22.34 -14.75
CA GLU A 254 -27.91 -22.23 -13.53
C GLU A 254 -27.16 -22.75 -12.29
N VAL A 255 -26.30 -21.91 -11.70
CA VAL A 255 -25.62 -22.23 -10.43
C VAL A 255 -26.36 -21.53 -9.28
N CYS A 256 -27.38 -22.21 -8.76
CA CYS A 256 -28.15 -21.73 -7.61
C CYS A 256 -27.33 -21.86 -6.30
N PHE A 257 -26.67 -20.77 -5.91
CA PHE A 257 -25.96 -20.67 -4.63
C PHE A 257 -26.94 -20.39 -3.47
N ASP A 258 -27.60 -21.45 -2.97
CA ASP A 258 -28.40 -21.40 -1.74
C ASP A 258 -27.50 -21.24 -0.49
N LEU A 259 -27.19 -19.99 -0.16
CA LEU A 259 -26.39 -19.59 1.00
C LEU A 259 -27.06 -19.91 2.36
N PHE A 260 -28.34 -20.29 2.39
CA PHE A 260 -29.08 -20.52 3.63
C PHE A 260 -29.17 -21.99 4.05
N LYS A 261 -28.68 -22.92 3.22
CA LYS A 261 -28.71 -24.36 3.51
C LYS A 261 -27.67 -24.79 4.56
N ARG A 262 -27.95 -24.45 5.82
CA ARG A 262 -27.20 -24.83 7.02
C ARG A 262 -26.83 -26.31 6.98
N SER A 263 -25.54 -26.62 7.07
CA SER A 263 -25.02 -27.99 6.95
C SER A 263 -25.69 -28.94 7.95
N GLY A 264 -26.58 -29.79 7.42
CA GLY A 264 -27.20 -30.90 8.14
C GLY A 264 -26.36 -32.16 7.96
N ARG A 265 -26.24 -32.97 9.02
CA ARG A 265 -25.49 -34.23 8.99
C ARG A 265 -26.19 -35.20 8.03
N ILE A 266 -25.42 -35.80 7.12
CA ILE A 266 -25.91 -36.89 6.27
C ILE A 266 -25.98 -38.15 7.15
N SER A 267 -27.20 -38.66 7.35
CA SER A 267 -27.43 -40.07 7.67
C SER A 267 -27.87 -40.77 6.39
N GLU A 268 -27.40 -42.00 6.19
CA GLU A 268 -27.75 -42.81 5.02
C GLU A 268 -29.15 -43.42 5.18
N GLU A 269 -29.94 -43.45 4.10
CA GLU A 269 -30.99 -44.47 3.92
C GLU A 269 -31.27 -44.72 2.42
N LYS A 270 -31.94 -45.83 2.10
CA LYS A 270 -31.77 -46.54 0.80
C LYS A 270 -32.89 -46.28 -0.23
N LYS A 271 -32.52 -46.43 -1.51
CA LYS A 271 -33.45 -46.52 -2.68
C LYS A 271 -34.36 -47.77 -2.56
N PRO A 272 -35.56 -47.78 -3.17
CA PRO A 272 -35.74 -48.02 -4.62
C PRO A 272 -36.50 -46.86 -5.32
N GLN A 273 -36.16 -46.38 -6.52
CA GLN A 273 -35.92 -47.03 -7.82
C GLN A 273 -37.20 -47.47 -8.54
N LEU A 274 -37.55 -46.73 -9.60
CA LEU A 274 -38.45 -47.11 -10.70
C LEU A 274 -37.82 -46.61 -12.01
N LYS A 275 -38.13 -47.27 -13.12
CA LYS A 275 -37.56 -47.03 -14.47
C LYS A 275 -38.68 -46.78 -15.50
N ASP A 276 -38.46 -46.63 -16.82
CA ASP A 276 -37.22 -46.33 -17.61
C ASP A 276 -37.36 -44.85 -18.12
N ASP A 277 -37.10 -44.35 -19.33
CA ASP A 277 -36.53 -44.81 -20.61
C ASP A 277 -36.08 -43.58 -21.47
N CYS A 278 -35.77 -43.78 -22.75
CA CYS A 278 -35.58 -42.75 -23.79
C CYS A 278 -34.44 -41.74 -23.59
N ALA A 279 -33.24 -42.31 -23.45
CA ALA A 279 -32.07 -42.03 -24.28
C ALA A 279 -31.87 -40.62 -24.89
N ASN A 280 -30.73 -40.01 -24.54
CA ASN A 280 -29.76 -39.66 -25.60
C ASN A 280 -28.32 -39.80 -25.08
N TYR A 281 -27.48 -40.52 -25.83
CA TYR A 281 -26.12 -40.87 -25.41
C TYR A 281 -25.12 -39.84 -25.94
N ILE A 282 -24.80 -38.83 -25.12
CA ILE A 282 -23.65 -37.95 -25.40
C ILE A 282 -22.47 -38.36 -24.51
N LYS A 283 -21.42 -38.78 -25.21
CA LYS A 283 -20.12 -39.24 -24.72
C LYS A 283 -19.54 -38.31 -23.64
N VAL A 284 -19.16 -38.87 -22.49
CA VAL A 284 -18.34 -38.14 -21.50
C VAL A 284 -16.92 -38.03 -22.03
N GLU A 285 -16.61 -36.93 -22.69
CA GLU A 285 -15.23 -36.48 -22.91
C GLU A 285 -14.83 -35.52 -21.79
N GLY A 286 -13.65 -35.76 -21.21
CA GLY A 286 -13.16 -35.05 -20.03
C GLY A 286 -12.71 -33.63 -20.33
N GLY A 287 -13.66 -32.71 -20.51
CA GLY A 287 -13.38 -31.29 -20.50
C GLY A 287 -12.84 -30.86 -19.13
N SER A 288 -11.59 -30.39 -19.10
CA SER A 288 -10.99 -29.85 -17.88
C SER A 288 -11.81 -28.66 -17.34
N ASN A 289 -12.12 -28.67 -16.04
CA ASN A 289 -12.85 -27.58 -15.38
C ASN A 289 -11.98 -26.30 -15.27
N HIS A 290 -11.75 -25.63 -16.41
CA HIS A 290 -11.15 -24.29 -16.50
C HIS A 290 -12.14 -23.20 -16.08
N PHE A 291 -12.79 -23.37 -14.93
CA PHE A 291 -13.34 -22.26 -14.16
C PHE A 291 -12.14 -21.50 -13.55
N THR A 292 -11.50 -20.69 -14.39
CA THR A 292 -10.27 -19.96 -14.05
C THR A 292 -10.46 -19.19 -12.75
N ASP A 293 -9.63 -19.49 -11.75
CA ASP A 293 -9.75 -19.05 -10.35
C ASP A 293 -10.03 -17.54 -10.21
N THR A 294 -9.37 -16.73 -11.04
CA THR A 294 -9.58 -15.27 -11.17
C THR A 294 -11.03 -14.84 -11.40
N LYS A 295 -11.84 -15.63 -12.12
CA LYS A 295 -13.27 -15.36 -12.35
C LYS A 295 -14.10 -15.57 -11.08
N LEU A 296 -13.76 -16.57 -10.25
CA LEU A 296 -14.42 -16.78 -8.96
C LEU A 296 -14.17 -15.59 -8.04
N TRP A 297 -12.92 -15.15 -7.95
CA TRP A 297 -12.52 -14.04 -7.09
C TRP A 297 -13.16 -12.71 -7.52
N SER A 298 -13.18 -12.38 -8.82
CA SER A 298 -13.85 -11.17 -9.31
C SER A 298 -15.38 -11.21 -9.11
N LEU A 299 -16.02 -12.38 -9.22
CA LEU A 299 -17.43 -12.58 -8.84
C LEU A 299 -17.66 -12.38 -7.33
N MET A 300 -16.76 -12.87 -6.47
CA MET A 300 -16.85 -12.67 -5.02
C MET A 300 -16.69 -11.20 -4.64
N VAL A 301 -15.76 -10.46 -5.26
CA VAL A 301 -15.65 -8.99 -5.10
C VAL A 301 -16.97 -8.31 -5.49
N ARG A 302 -17.60 -8.72 -6.59
CA ARG A 302 -18.87 -8.15 -7.07
C ARG A 302 -20.07 -8.47 -6.16
N MET A 303 -20.13 -9.67 -5.61
CA MET A 303 -21.15 -10.07 -4.62
C MET A 303 -20.99 -9.31 -3.30
N ILE A 304 -19.76 -9.16 -2.80
CA ILE A 304 -19.47 -8.39 -1.59
C ILE A 304 -19.78 -6.90 -1.82
N SER A 305 -19.41 -6.35 -2.98
CA SER A 305 -19.78 -4.99 -3.43
C SER A 305 -21.29 -4.75 -3.35
N PHE A 306 -22.10 -5.63 -3.95
CA PHE A 306 -23.56 -5.54 -3.91
C PHE A 306 -24.09 -5.53 -2.46
N LEU A 307 -23.66 -6.50 -1.64
CA LEU A 307 -24.09 -6.60 -0.24
C LEU A 307 -23.70 -5.37 0.60
N PHE A 308 -22.50 -4.80 0.39
CA PHE A 308 -22.06 -3.59 1.07
C PHE A 308 -22.83 -2.34 0.63
N ILE A 309 -23.07 -2.16 -0.68
CA ILE A 309 -23.81 -1.01 -1.20
C ILE A 309 -25.27 -1.06 -0.74
N THR A 310 -25.94 -2.20 -0.87
CA THR A 310 -27.32 -2.38 -0.41
C THR A 310 -27.44 -2.23 1.11
N SER A 311 -26.48 -2.74 1.90
CA SER A 311 -26.48 -2.53 3.36
C SER A 311 -26.29 -1.06 3.74
N SER A 312 -25.42 -0.32 3.05
CA SER A 312 -25.24 1.12 3.25
C SER A 312 -26.49 1.92 2.89
N GLN A 313 -27.18 1.57 1.79
CA GLN A 313 -28.44 2.19 1.39
C GLN A 313 -29.57 1.91 2.39
N ILE A 314 -29.69 0.67 2.89
CA ILE A 314 -30.64 0.30 3.96
C ILE A 314 -30.35 1.10 5.24
N LYS A 315 -29.08 1.33 5.59
CA LYS A 315 -28.72 2.17 6.74
C LYS A 315 -29.14 3.63 6.55
N SER A 316 -28.98 4.22 5.36
CA SER A 316 -29.54 5.57 5.12
C SER A 316 -31.07 5.59 5.19
N PHE A 317 -31.75 4.55 4.70
CA PHE A 317 -33.22 4.45 4.73
C PHE A 317 -33.78 4.32 6.15
N MET A 318 -33.06 3.63 7.05
CA MET A 318 -33.37 3.48 8.48
C MET A 318 -33.24 4.78 9.30
N PHE A 319 -32.65 5.85 8.74
CA PHE A 319 -32.58 7.17 9.37
C PHE A 319 -33.49 8.22 8.69
N THR A 320 -34.39 7.81 7.78
CA THR A 320 -35.27 8.72 7.02
C THR A 320 -36.76 8.38 7.14
N TYR A 321 -37.20 7.97 8.33
CA TYR A 321 -38.61 8.08 8.75
C TYR A 321 -38.66 8.61 10.20
N PRO A 322 -39.60 9.53 10.52
CA PRO A 322 -39.71 10.19 11.83
C PRO A 322 -40.41 9.35 12.89
#